data_AF-A0A2E8MAX4-F1
#
_entry.id   AF-A0A2E8MAX4-F1
#
_cell.length_a   1.000
_cell.length_b   1.000
_cell.length_c   1.000
_cell.angle_alpha   90.00
_cell.angle_beta   90.00
_cell.angle_gamma   90.00
#
_symmetry.space_group_name_H-M   'P 1'
#
loop_
_entity.id
_entity.type
_entity.pdbx_description
1 polymer ?
#
loop_
_entity_poly.entity_id
_entity_poly.type
_entity_poly.pdbx_seq_one_letter_code
_entity_poly.pdbx_strand_id
1 'polypeptide(L)'
;MRALLIVVYALHLFWTGLWASIAAQALKLNAFWFCLLLGTVCLIGGVMYRLGKTWLARLLVGPAATLVTGFYVYSFVNDPGVDATFRVGLIILSSIGVQLVLFFPPVGVENENV
;
A
#
# COMPACT_ATOMS: atom_id res chain seq x y z
N MET A 1 4.67 3.75 -16.15
CA MET A 1 4.85 4.36 -14.81
C MET A 1 4.02 3.74 -13.70
N ARG A 2 2.70 3.54 -13.84
CA ARG A 2 1.83 3.01 -12.76
C ARG A 2 2.27 1.70 -12.11
N ALA A 3 2.66 0.70 -12.92
CA ALA A 3 3.16 -0.57 -12.39
C ALA A 3 4.38 -0.39 -11.46
N LEU A 4 5.26 0.57 -11.78
CA LEU A 4 6.44 0.87 -10.98
C LEU A 4 6.04 1.48 -9.63
N LEU A 5 5.07 2.41 -9.61
CA LEU A 5 4.54 3.01 -8.38
C LEU A 5 3.88 1.97 -7.47
N ILE A 6 3.17 0.99 -8.04
CA ILE A 6 2.56 -0.11 -7.29
C ILE A 6 3.66 -1.02 -6.68
N VAL A 7 4.73 -1.28 -7.41
CA VAL A 7 5.87 -2.07 -6.90
C VAL A 7 6.60 -1.31 -5.80
N VAL A 8 6.81 0.00 -5.94
CA VAL A 8 7.40 0.85 -4.89
C VAL A 8 6.53 0.84 -3.64
N TYR A 9 5.20 0.92 -3.80
CA TYR A 9 4.25 0.80 -2.69
C TYR A 9 4.36 -0.56 -1.98
N ALA A 10 4.44 -1.66 -2.73
CA ALA A 10 4.65 -2.99 -2.16
C ALA A 10 5.98 -3.09 -1.38
N LEU A 11 7.05 -2.50 -1.91
CA LEU A 11 8.34 -2.42 -1.21
C LEU A 11 8.25 -1.61 0.08
N HIS A 12 7.48 -0.52 0.06
CA HIS A 12 7.23 0.29 1.25
C HIS A 12 6.41 -0.49 2.31
N LEU A 13 5.47 -1.34 1.89
CA LEU A 13 4.78 -2.26 2.81
C LEU A 13 5.74 -3.26 3.46
N PHE A 14 6.68 -3.84 2.70
CA PHE A 14 7.69 -4.72 3.27
C PHE A 14 8.60 -4.00 4.25
N TRP A 15 9.04 -2.78 3.91
CA TRP A 15 9.86 -1.94 4.78
C TRP A 15 9.15 -1.62 6.11
N THR A 16 7.87 -1.21 6.03
CA THR A 16 7.07 -0.88 7.22
C THR A 16 6.81 -2.11 8.09
N GLY A 17 6.50 -3.26 7.47
CA GLY A 17 6.38 -4.55 8.15
C GLY A 17 7.69 -4.94 8.86
N LEU A 18 8.81 -4.96 8.13
CA LEU A 18 10.13 -5.35 8.67
C LEU A 18 10.48 -4.52 9.90
N TRP A 19 10.25 -3.21 9.84
CA TRP A 19 10.57 -2.34 10.95
C TRP A 19 9.55 -2.46 12.11
N ALA A 20 8.31 -2.90 11.85
CA ALA A 20 7.41 -3.33 12.94
C ALA A 20 7.94 -4.61 13.64
N SER A 21 8.57 -5.54 12.91
CA SER A 21 9.18 -6.73 13.51
C SER A 21 10.44 -6.43 14.35
N ILE A 22 11.20 -5.39 14.00
CA ILE A 22 12.38 -4.96 14.76
C ILE A 22 11.96 -4.24 16.05
N ALA A 23 10.90 -3.44 16.01
CA ALA A 23 10.42 -2.68 17.17
C ALA A 23 9.69 -3.55 18.21
N ALA A 24 9.13 -4.69 17.80
CA ALA A 24 8.44 -5.61 18.69
C ALA A 24 9.25 -6.90 18.87
N GLN A 25 9.95 -7.04 20.00
CA GLN A 25 10.33 -8.38 20.48
C GLN A 25 9.04 -9.19 20.69
N ALA A 26 8.72 -10.06 19.73
CA ALA A 26 7.70 -11.11 19.73
C ALA A 26 6.19 -10.75 19.82
N LEU A 27 5.74 -9.56 20.26
CA LEU A 27 4.31 -9.37 20.61
C LEU A 27 3.37 -8.74 19.53
N LYS A 28 3.87 -8.17 18.43
CA LYS A 28 3.03 -7.65 17.32
C LYS A 28 3.27 -8.39 16.00
N LEU A 29 3.43 -9.72 16.08
CA LEU A 29 3.61 -10.61 14.94
C LEU A 29 2.54 -10.36 13.83
N ASN A 30 1.31 -10.01 14.24
CA ASN A 30 0.19 -9.72 13.34
C ASN A 30 0.45 -8.55 12.37
N ALA A 31 1.08 -7.45 12.79
CA ALA A 31 1.30 -6.28 11.92
C ALA A 31 2.37 -6.57 10.85
N PHE A 32 3.40 -7.34 11.21
CA PHE A 32 4.42 -7.79 10.26
C PHE A 32 3.81 -8.69 9.17
N TRP A 33 3.09 -9.75 9.57
CA TRP A 33 2.45 -10.65 8.60
C TRP A 33 1.39 -9.96 7.76
N PHE A 34 0.65 -9.01 8.34
CA PHE A 34 -0.32 -8.21 7.61
C PHE A 34 0.35 -7.39 6.49
N CYS A 35 1.40 -6.64 6.81
CA CYS A 35 2.15 -5.88 5.81
C CYS A 35 2.85 -6.78 4.78
N LEU A 36 3.32 -7.95 5.18
CA LEU A 36 3.98 -8.89 4.27
C LEU A 36 2.99 -9.55 3.30
N LEU A 37 1.82 -9.98 3.78
CA LEU A 37 0.77 -10.54 2.93
C LEU A 37 0.25 -9.49 1.95
N LEU A 38 -0.11 -8.29 2.43
CA LEU A 38 -0.64 -7.23 1.58
C LEU A 38 0.42 -6.64 0.64
N GLY A 39 1.68 -6.57 1.07
CA GLY A 39 2.82 -6.22 0.22
C GLY A 39 3.00 -7.20 -0.92
N THR A 40 2.88 -8.50 -0.66
CA THR A 40 2.96 -9.54 -1.69
C THR A 40 1.80 -9.45 -2.68
N VAL A 41 0.57 -9.23 -2.18
CA VAL A 41 -0.62 -9.00 -3.02
C VAL A 41 -0.43 -7.78 -3.93
N CYS A 42 0.11 -6.68 -3.39
CA CYS A 42 0.39 -5.48 -4.16
C CYS A 42 1.48 -5.71 -5.21
N LEU A 43 2.50 -6.50 -4.90
CA LEU A 43 3.57 -6.85 -5.84
C LEU A 43 3.03 -7.69 -7.02
N ILE A 44 2.19 -8.68 -6.72
CA ILE A 44 1.46 -9.46 -7.75
C ILE A 44 0.57 -8.54 -8.59
N GLY A 45 -0.14 -7.61 -7.96
CA GLY A 45 -0.94 -6.59 -8.64
C GLY A 45 -0.11 -5.71 -9.57
N GLY A 46 1.09 -5.29 -9.17
CA GLY A 46 2.02 -4.54 -10.00
C GLY A 46 2.49 -5.32 -11.24
N VAL A 47 2.77 -6.62 -11.07
CA VAL A 47 3.11 -7.52 -12.19
C VAL A 47 1.92 -7.69 -13.13
N MET A 48 0.71 -7.90 -12.60
CA MET A 48 -0.51 -7.98 -13.42
C MET A 48 -0.78 -6.68 -14.19
N TYR A 49 -0.47 -5.53 -13.60
CA TYR A 49 -0.56 -4.23 -14.27
C TYR A 49 0.43 -4.13 -15.44
N ARG A 50 1.64 -4.69 -15.30
CA ARG A 50 2.64 -4.78 -16.38
C ARG A 50 2.22 -5.73 -17.50
N LEU A 51 1.47 -6.78 -17.19
CA LEU A 51 0.92 -7.74 -18.17
C LEU A 51 -0.37 -7.27 -18.86
N GLY A 52 -0.77 -6.01 -18.69
CA GLY A 52 -1.98 -5.45 -19.32
C GLY A 52 -3.30 -5.86 -18.65
N LYS A 53 -3.26 -6.70 -17.60
CA LYS A 53 -4.43 -7.10 -16.80
C LYS A 53 -4.77 -6.04 -15.74
N THR A 54 -5.02 -4.82 -16.21
CA THR A 54 -5.25 -3.64 -15.36
C THR A 54 -6.45 -3.78 -14.42
N TRP A 55 -7.51 -4.47 -14.86
CA TRP A 55 -8.70 -4.74 -14.05
C TRP A 55 -8.38 -5.59 -12.81
N LEU A 56 -7.67 -6.71 -13.00
CA LEU A 56 -7.24 -7.61 -11.91
C LEU A 56 -6.30 -6.90 -10.96
N ALA A 57 -5.37 -6.11 -11.49
CA ALA A 57 -4.45 -5.33 -10.68
C ALA A 57 -5.20 -4.31 -9.78
N ARG A 58 -6.23 -3.63 -10.30
CA ARG A 58 -7.05 -2.73 -9.47
C ARG A 58 -7.81 -3.48 -8.38
N LEU A 59 -8.36 -4.66 -8.70
CA LEU A 59 -9.06 -5.49 -7.71
C LEU A 59 -8.15 -6.04 -6.61
N LEU A 60 -6.87 -6.26 -6.89
CA LEU A 60 -5.92 -6.74 -5.87
C LEU A 60 -5.37 -5.58 -5.04
N VAL A 61 -4.86 -4.55 -5.71
CA VAL A 61 -4.12 -3.45 -5.05
C VAL A 61 -5.09 -2.49 -4.33
N GLY A 62 -6.27 -2.23 -4.89
CA GLY A 62 -7.24 -1.30 -4.32
C GLY A 62 -7.71 -1.71 -2.92
N PRO A 63 -8.33 -2.90 -2.76
CA PRO A 63 -8.75 -3.40 -1.44
C PRO A 63 -7.58 -3.57 -0.48
N ALA A 64 -6.42 -4.03 -0.96
CA ALA A 64 -5.22 -4.14 -0.13
C ALA A 64 -4.80 -2.79 0.45
N ALA A 65 -4.75 -1.74 -0.37
CA ALA A 65 -4.42 -0.40 0.08
C ALA A 65 -5.48 0.20 1.02
N THR A 66 -6.77 -0.08 0.79
CA THR A 66 -7.85 0.29 1.73
C THR A 66 -7.69 -0.40 3.08
N LEU A 67 -7.38 -1.70 3.09
CA LEU A 67 -7.18 -2.47 4.32
C LEU A 67 -5.97 -1.94 5.11
N VAL A 68 -4.85 -1.65 4.44
CA VAL A 68 -3.67 -1.03 5.07
C VAL A 68 -4.04 0.31 5.69
N THR A 69 -4.73 1.16 4.94
CA THR A 69 -5.15 2.48 5.41
C THR A 69 -6.05 2.35 6.64
N GLY A 70 -7.07 1.48 6.58
CA GLY A 70 -8.00 1.24 7.69
C GLY A 70 -7.31 0.70 8.93
N PHE A 71 -6.41 -0.27 8.77
CA PHE A 71 -5.64 -0.84 9.87
C PHE A 71 -4.79 0.22 10.58
N TYR A 72 -4.01 1.00 9.80
CA TYR A 72 -3.11 2.00 10.36
C TYR A 72 -3.85 3.22 10.92
N VAL A 73 -4.96 3.65 10.32
CA VAL A 73 -5.83 4.70 10.88
C VAL A 73 -6.47 4.21 12.18
N TYR A 74 -6.96 2.98 12.23
CA TYR A 74 -7.53 2.40 13.45
C TYR A 74 -6.49 2.34 14.58
N SER A 75 -5.27 1.88 14.28
CA SER A 75 -4.17 1.88 15.26
C SER A 75 -3.80 3.31 15.70
N PHE A 76 -3.78 4.26 14.78
CA PHE A 76 -3.50 5.67 15.09
C PHE A 76 -4.54 6.29 16.03
N VAL A 77 -5.83 5.98 15.84
CA VAL A 77 -6.93 6.52 16.66
C VAL A 77 -6.98 5.88 18.04
N ASN A 78 -6.78 4.56 18.13
CA ASN A 78 -6.95 3.84 19.41
C ASN A 78 -5.70 3.85 20.30
N ASP A 79 -4.49 3.86 19.72
CA ASP A 79 -3.23 3.83 20.48
C ASP A 79 -2.25 4.94 20.03
N PRO A 80 -2.63 6.23 20.12
CA PRO A 80 -1.80 7.33 19.65
C PRO A 80 -0.46 7.43 20.39
N GLY A 81 -0.37 7.01 21.65
CA GLY A 81 0.86 7.08 22.44
C GLY A 81 1.99 6.15 21.97
N VAL A 82 1.67 5.08 21.25
CA VAL A 82 2.64 4.09 20.74
C VAL A 82 2.75 4.16 19.21
N ASP A 83 1.64 4.44 18.53
CA ASP A 83 1.53 4.32 17.07
C ASP A 83 1.41 5.68 16.34
N ALA A 84 1.32 6.85 17.02
CA ALA A 84 1.40 8.18 16.38
C ALA A 84 2.85 8.55 16.00
N THR A 85 3.48 7.69 15.22
CA THR A 85 4.83 7.92 14.68
C THR A 85 4.75 8.36 13.22
N PHE A 86 5.77 9.10 12.77
CA PHE A 86 5.96 9.49 11.37
C PHE A 86 5.79 8.32 10.39
N ARG A 87 6.10 7.09 10.84
CA ARG A 87 5.96 5.84 10.09
C ARG A 87 4.51 5.53 9.71
N VAL A 88 3.58 5.71 10.65
CA VAL A 88 2.15 5.47 10.42
C VAL A 88 1.57 6.54 9.50
N GLY A 89 1.99 7.79 9.64
CA GLY A 89 1.64 8.86 8.70
C GLY A 89 2.14 8.58 7.27
N LEU A 90 3.38 8.09 7.13
CA LEU A 90 3.95 7.74 5.83
C LEU A 90 3.21 6.59 5.15
N ILE A 91 2.85 5.53 5.88
CA ILE A 91 2.15 4.41 5.24
C ILE A 91 0.74 4.80 4.83
N ILE A 92 0.01 5.58 5.64
CA ILE A 92 -1.30 6.12 5.28
C ILE A 92 -1.20 6.99 4.02
N LEU A 93 -0.24 7.92 3.96
CA LEU A 93 -0.03 8.78 2.79
C LEU A 93 0.31 7.96 1.54
N SER A 94 1.18 6.98 1.70
CA SER A 94 1.60 6.04 0.66
C SER A 94 0.42 5.22 0.12
N SER A 95 -0.47 4.73 1.00
CA SER A 95 -1.68 4.00 0.62
C SER A 95 -2.66 4.88 -0.15
N ILE A 96 -2.90 6.11 0.32
CA ILE A 96 -3.73 7.08 -0.40
C ILE A 96 -3.11 7.37 -1.78
N GLY A 97 -1.80 7.57 -1.85
CA GLY A 97 -1.07 7.79 -3.10
C GLY A 97 -1.27 6.65 -4.11
N VAL A 98 -1.17 5.38 -3.68
CA VAL A 98 -1.40 4.25 -4.59
C VAL A 98 -2.87 4.16 -5.03
N GLN A 99 -3.82 4.51 -4.15
CA GLN A 99 -5.23 4.64 -4.49
C GLN A 99 -5.40 5.64 -5.65
N LEU A 100 -4.80 6.82 -5.54
CA LEU A 100 -4.86 7.84 -6.59
C LEU A 100 -4.27 7.33 -7.90
N VAL A 101 -3.13 6.62 -7.86
CA VAL A 101 -2.50 6.01 -9.04
C VAL A 101 -3.40 4.99 -9.75
N LEU A 102 -4.23 4.26 -8.99
CA LEU A 102 -5.15 3.26 -9.53
C LEU A 102 -6.42 3.89 -10.14
N PHE A 103 -6.95 4.94 -9.52
CA PHE A 103 -8.25 5.52 -9.87
C PHE A 103 -8.15 6.75 -10.78
N PHE A 104 -7.05 7.50 -10.77
CA PHE A 104 -6.92 8.69 -11.63
C PHE A 104 -6.23 8.36 -12.96
N PRO A 105 -6.74 8.87 -14.10
CA PRO A 105 -6.05 8.83 -15.39
C PRO A 105 -4.68 9.52 -15.29
N PRO A 106 -3.69 9.16 -16.14
CA PRO A 106 -2.41 9.86 -16.13
C PRO A 106 -2.67 11.31 -16.52
N VAL A 107 -2.26 12.26 -15.69
CA VAL A 107 -2.28 13.68 -16.07
C VAL A 107 -1.31 13.84 -17.24
N GLY A 108 -1.82 14.17 -18.43
CA GLY A 108 -1.04 14.30 -19.66
C GLY A 108 -1.48 13.44 -20.85
N VAL A 109 -2.62 12.74 -20.78
CA VAL A 109 -3.30 12.23 -21.98
C VAL A 109 -4.53 13.10 -22.22
N GLU A 110 -4.27 14.31 -22.71
CA GLU A 110 -5.30 15.09 -23.39
C GLU A 110 -5.71 14.32 -24.66
N ASN A 111 -6.98 14.44 -25.01
CA ASN A 111 -7.64 13.70 -26.07
C ASN A 111 -6.90 13.83 -27.43
N GLU A 112 -6.09 12.84 -27.79
CA GLU A 112 -5.75 12.58 -29.18
C GLU A 112 -6.48 11.28 -29.54
N ASN A 113 -7.74 11.40 -29.97
CA ASN A 113 -8.58 10.45 -30.71
C ASN A 113 -10.07 10.79 -30.49
N VAL A 114 -10.50 11.92 -31.05
CA VAL A 114 -11.84 12.11 -31.61
C VAL A 114 -11.66 12.42 -33.08
#